data_AF-A0A7X0LFT9-F1
#
_entry.id   AF-A0A7X0LFT9-F1
#
_cell.length_a   1.000
_cell.length_b   1.000
_cell.length_c   1.000
_cell.angle_alpha   90.00
_cell.angle_beta   90.00
_cell.angle_gamma   90.00
#
_symmetry.space_group_name_H-M   'P 1'
#
loop_
_entity.id
_entity.type
_entity.pdbx_description
1 polymer ?
#
loop_
_entity_poly.entity_id
_entity_poly.type
_entity_poly.pdbx_seq_one_letter_code
_entity_poly.pdbx_strand_id
1 'polypeptide(L)'
;MAASCASNAHSSSEICAFYAHDNVVHLSHYWGMDVRWFKDRKADRKVTDQNLADAMGIERSVVNKVVNGKVMLDAYKADKVAELLGATPEEVLYRAGVPISKPGSRWRPSEETVRLVLETGLRPLTAADVPPDDFQLLVRAVTKGLQLVATQPSMEDDPGFRKAVELTIANAIDDYTLSPAQSA
;
A
#
# COMPACT_ATOMS: atom_id res chain seq x y z
N MET A 1 -0.75 -0.29 12.42
CA MET A 1 -1.73 -0.05 13.50
C MET A 1 -1.08 -0.47 14.81
N ALA A 2 -0.92 0.41 15.81
CA ALA A 2 -0.22 0.04 17.05
C ALA A 2 -1.06 -0.96 17.86
N ALA A 3 -0.43 -2.03 18.36
CA ALA A 3 -1.11 -3.14 19.06
C ALA A 3 -1.91 -2.69 20.30
N SER A 4 -1.58 -1.55 20.88
CA SER A 4 -2.28 -0.94 22.03
C SER A 4 -3.64 -0.30 21.68
N CYS A 5 -3.90 0.01 20.41
CA CYS A 5 -5.14 0.67 19.99
C CYS A 5 -6.30 -0.33 19.82
N ALA A 6 -5.98 -1.58 19.45
CA ALA A 6 -6.98 -2.60 19.15
C ALA A 6 -7.75 -3.07 20.40
N SER A 7 -7.09 -3.20 21.56
CA SER A 7 -7.72 -3.65 22.80
C SER A 7 -8.77 -2.67 23.34
N ASN A 8 -8.56 -1.37 23.12
CA ASN A 8 -9.41 -0.32 23.66
C ASN A 8 -10.60 0.02 22.74
N ALA A 9 -10.53 -0.31 21.45
CA ALA A 9 -11.58 0.01 20.48
C ALA A 9 -12.84 -0.87 20.60
N HIS A 10 -12.75 -2.03 21.28
CA HIS A 10 -13.80 -3.06 21.26
C HIS A 10 -14.71 -3.13 22.51
N SER A 11 -14.45 -2.37 23.58
CA SER A 11 -15.29 -2.45 24.80
C SER A 11 -16.38 -1.37 24.82
N SER A 12 -17.64 -1.69 25.12
CA SER A 12 -18.73 -0.70 25.25
C SER A 12 -18.73 0.03 26.60
N SER A 13 -17.58 0.18 27.25
CA SER A 13 -17.44 0.76 28.60
C SER A 13 -17.12 2.27 28.58
N GLU A 14 -17.20 2.95 29.74
CA GLU A 14 -16.75 4.34 29.92
C GLU A 14 -15.30 4.57 29.44
N ILE A 15 -14.48 3.52 29.44
CA ILE A 15 -13.09 3.56 28.93
C ILE A 15 -13.08 3.85 27.42
N CYS A 16 -14.08 3.40 26.66
CA CYS A 16 -14.20 3.68 25.22
C CYS A 16 -14.58 5.13 24.95
N ALA A 17 -15.41 5.73 25.80
CA ALA A 17 -15.75 7.14 25.70
C ALA A 17 -14.52 8.02 25.99
N PHE A 18 -13.75 7.70 27.04
CA PHE A 18 -12.47 8.38 27.31
C PHE A 18 -11.44 8.15 26.20
N TYR A 19 -11.34 6.94 25.65
CA TYR A 19 -10.46 6.59 24.54
C TYR A 19 -10.79 7.38 23.26
N ALA A 20 -12.07 7.52 22.92
CA ALA A 20 -12.51 8.32 21.78
C ALA A 20 -12.26 9.83 21.97
N HIS A 21 -12.18 10.29 23.22
CA HIS A 21 -11.88 11.68 23.57
C HIS A 21 -10.39 11.94 23.87
N ASP A 22 -9.55 10.91 23.90
CA ASP A 22 -8.13 11.05 24.20
C ASP A 22 -7.39 11.70 23.03
N ASN A 23 -6.80 12.88 23.29
CA ASN A 23 -5.98 13.59 22.33
C ASN A 23 -4.82 12.74 21.78
N VAL A 24 -4.33 11.74 22.53
CA VAL A 24 -3.28 10.82 22.06
C VAL A 24 -3.79 9.90 20.94
N VAL A 25 -5.02 9.40 21.08
CA VAL A 25 -5.71 8.63 20.02
C VAL A 25 -6.00 9.56 18.84
N HIS A 26 -6.44 10.78 19.13
CA HIS A 26 -6.68 11.82 18.14
C HIS A 26 -5.41 12.36 17.46
N LEU A 27 -4.21 12.14 18.01
CA LEU A 27 -2.94 12.46 17.34
C LEU A 27 -2.41 11.25 16.56
N SER A 28 -2.58 10.05 17.12
CA SER A 28 -2.11 8.80 16.52
C SER A 28 -2.86 8.41 15.25
N HIS A 29 -4.12 8.82 15.11
CA HIS A 29 -4.94 8.52 13.93
C HIS A 29 -5.04 9.65 12.90
N TYR A 30 -4.57 10.87 13.22
CA TYR A 30 -4.87 12.05 12.40
C TYR A 30 -3.64 12.73 11.80
N TRP A 31 -2.44 12.21 12.07
CA TRP A 31 -1.21 12.91 11.73
C TRP A 31 -0.93 13.03 10.22
N GLY A 32 -1.69 12.34 9.37
CA GLY A 32 -1.45 12.29 7.92
C GLY A 32 -2.35 13.18 7.06
N MET A 33 -3.44 13.75 7.57
CA MET A 33 -4.39 14.47 6.71
C MET A 33 -3.95 15.90 6.41
N ASP A 34 -3.81 16.23 5.12
CA ASP A 34 -3.52 17.56 4.59
C ASP A 34 -4.80 18.41 4.52
N VAL A 35 -5.27 18.86 5.69
CA VAL A 35 -6.48 19.69 5.83
C VAL A 35 -6.41 20.95 4.98
N ARG A 36 -5.21 21.54 4.82
CA ARG A 36 -5.02 22.75 4.02
C ARG A 36 -5.27 22.47 2.54
N TRP A 37 -4.71 21.39 2.00
CA TRP A 37 -4.96 20.98 0.62
C TRP A 37 -6.46 20.78 0.34
N PHE A 38 -7.21 20.13 1.23
CA PHE A 38 -8.65 19.96 1.03
C PHE A 38 -9.41 21.29 1.02
N LYS A 39 -9.04 22.23 1.90
CA LYS A 39 -9.66 23.56 1.96
C LYS A 39 -9.36 24.38 0.71
N ASP A 40 -8.10 24.43 0.32
CA ASP A 40 -7.64 25.18 -0.85
C ASP A 40 -8.30 24.59 -2.11
N ARG A 41 -8.29 23.25 -2.26
CA ARG A 41 -8.88 22.59 -3.44
C ARG A 41 -10.38 22.76 -3.54
N LYS A 42 -11.11 22.72 -2.42
CA LYS A 42 -12.54 23.03 -2.38
C LYS A 42 -12.81 24.47 -2.82
N ALA A 43 -12.03 25.43 -2.33
CA ALA A 43 -12.18 26.83 -2.71
C ALA A 43 -11.92 27.03 -4.22
N ASP A 44 -10.84 26.46 -4.75
CA ASP A 44 -10.47 26.53 -6.16
C ASP A 44 -11.57 25.95 -7.07
N ARG A 45 -12.15 24.82 -6.68
CA ARG A 45 -13.20 24.11 -7.44
C ARG A 45 -14.61 24.62 -7.13
N LYS A 46 -14.74 25.60 -6.21
CA LYS A 46 -16.02 26.12 -5.70
C LYS A 46 -16.94 25.02 -5.17
N VAL A 47 -16.36 23.98 -4.57
CA VAL A 47 -17.07 22.83 -4.00
C VAL A 47 -17.41 23.11 -2.54
N THR A 48 -18.70 23.02 -2.21
CA THR A 48 -19.18 23.19 -0.83
C THR A 48 -19.15 21.87 -0.06
N ASP A 49 -19.25 21.93 1.28
CA ASP A 49 -19.42 20.70 2.09
C ASP A 49 -20.71 19.96 1.73
N GLN A 50 -21.74 20.67 1.26
CA GLN A 50 -22.98 20.03 0.83
C GLN A 50 -22.77 19.20 -0.43
N ASN A 51 -22.03 19.72 -1.42
CA ASN A 51 -21.74 18.96 -2.64
C ASN A 51 -20.97 17.66 -2.35
N LEU A 52 -19.98 17.74 -1.44
CA LEU A 52 -19.26 16.56 -0.98
C LEU A 52 -20.19 15.59 -0.22
N ALA A 53 -21.08 16.10 0.63
CA ALA A 53 -22.04 15.29 1.39
C ALA A 53 -22.97 14.51 0.47
N ASP A 54 -23.54 15.20 -0.52
CA ASP A 54 -24.43 14.61 -1.52
C ASP A 54 -23.70 13.53 -2.34
N ALA A 55 -22.47 13.81 -2.78
CA ALA A 55 -21.68 12.85 -3.56
C ALA A 55 -21.23 11.62 -2.75
N MET A 56 -20.97 11.80 -1.45
CA MET A 56 -20.55 10.74 -0.54
C MET A 56 -21.72 9.96 0.07
N GLY A 57 -22.96 10.45 -0.08
CA GLY A 57 -24.15 9.89 0.55
C GLY A 57 -24.10 9.93 2.08
N ILE A 58 -23.52 10.99 2.67
CA ILE A 58 -23.42 11.15 4.13
C ILE A 58 -23.85 12.55 4.56
N GLU A 59 -24.04 12.74 5.87
CA GLU A 59 -24.39 14.06 6.40
C GLU A 59 -23.27 15.08 6.23
N ARG A 60 -23.65 16.33 5.93
CA ARG A 60 -22.73 17.48 5.83
C ARG A 60 -21.89 17.67 7.10
N SER A 61 -22.46 17.40 8.27
CA SER A 61 -21.75 17.47 9.56
C SER A 61 -20.55 16.52 9.60
N VAL A 62 -20.70 15.32 9.04
CA VAL A 62 -19.66 14.30 8.94
C VAL A 62 -18.62 14.70 7.92
N VAL A 63 -19.02 15.21 6.75
CA VAL A 63 -18.07 15.76 5.75
C VAL A 63 -17.20 16.86 6.35
N ASN A 64 -17.80 17.80 7.08
CA ASN A 64 -17.03 18.86 7.73
C ASN A 64 -16.00 18.29 8.72
N LYS A 65 -16.35 17.21 9.44
CA LYS A 65 -15.37 16.50 10.28
C LYS A 65 -14.29 15.83 9.44
N VAL A 66 -14.64 15.17 8.34
CA VAL A 66 -13.68 14.56 7.42
C VAL A 66 -12.70 15.60 6.90
N VAL A 67 -13.16 16.68 6.27
CA VAL A 67 -12.32 17.73 5.68
C VAL A 67 -11.39 18.41 6.70
N ASN A 68 -11.80 18.48 7.97
CA ASN A 68 -10.97 19.03 9.04
C ASN A 68 -10.07 17.99 9.72
N GLY A 69 -9.97 16.77 9.18
CA GLY A 69 -9.18 15.70 9.79
C GLY A 69 -9.69 15.37 11.20
N LYS A 70 -11.00 15.21 11.36
CA LYS A 70 -11.66 14.75 12.59
C LYS A 70 -12.45 13.45 12.41
N VAL A 71 -12.55 12.95 11.18
CA VAL A 71 -13.04 11.62 10.82
C VAL A 71 -12.21 11.16 9.62
N MET A 72 -11.84 9.88 9.55
CA MET A 72 -11.13 9.37 8.38
C MET A 72 -12.02 9.37 7.13
N LEU A 73 -11.42 9.65 5.98
CA LEU A 73 -12.08 9.46 4.69
C LEU A 73 -12.16 7.96 4.39
N ASP A 74 -13.37 7.48 4.12
CA ASP A 74 -13.60 6.13 3.63
C ASP A 74 -13.04 5.98 2.21
N ALA A 75 -12.17 5.00 2.00
CA ALA A 75 -11.51 4.77 0.72
C ALA A 75 -12.51 4.49 -0.42
N TYR A 76 -13.65 3.86 -0.13
CA TYR A 76 -14.69 3.61 -1.14
C TYR A 76 -15.34 4.91 -1.67
N LYS A 77 -15.16 6.03 -0.96
CA LYS A 77 -15.71 7.33 -1.34
C LYS A 77 -14.68 8.23 -2.01
N ALA A 78 -13.42 7.80 -2.11
CA ALA A 78 -12.33 8.59 -2.67
C ALA A 78 -12.61 9.02 -4.11
N ASP A 79 -13.16 8.12 -4.95
CA ASP A 79 -13.48 8.42 -6.35
C ASP A 79 -14.46 9.59 -6.50
N LYS A 80 -15.51 9.61 -5.69
CA LYS A 80 -16.54 10.66 -5.72
C LYS A 80 -16.00 12.01 -5.24
N VAL A 81 -15.14 11.98 -4.22
CA VAL A 81 -14.45 13.18 -3.75
C VAL A 81 -13.46 13.69 -4.80
N ALA A 82 -12.71 12.78 -5.43
CA ALA A 82 -11.73 13.08 -6.46
C ALA A 82 -12.36 13.74 -7.69
N GLU A 83 -13.52 13.24 -8.13
CA GLU A 83 -14.30 13.81 -9.23
C GLU A 83 -14.66 15.28 -8.97
N LEU A 84 -15.23 15.58 -7.79
CA LEU A 84 -15.59 16.95 -7.41
C LEU A 84 -14.36 17.86 -7.28
N LEU A 85 -13.30 17.38 -6.63
CA LEU A 85 -12.08 18.13 -6.41
C LEU A 85 -11.18 18.22 -7.65
N GLY A 86 -11.51 17.51 -8.74
CA GLY A 86 -10.68 17.45 -9.94
C GLY A 86 -9.27 16.93 -9.64
N ALA A 87 -9.18 15.86 -8.85
CA ALA A 87 -7.95 15.18 -8.48
C ALA A 87 -8.07 13.69 -8.84
N THR A 88 -7.02 12.89 -8.64
CA THR A 88 -7.13 11.42 -8.72
C THR A 88 -7.54 10.84 -7.36
N PRO A 89 -8.16 9.65 -7.32
CA PRO A 89 -8.51 8.97 -6.06
C PRO A 89 -7.28 8.75 -5.17
N GLU A 90 -6.14 8.40 -5.75
CA GLU A 90 -4.88 8.22 -5.03
C GLU A 90 -4.39 9.52 -4.41
N GLU A 91 -4.53 10.66 -5.10
CA GLU A 91 -4.17 11.95 -4.49
C GLU A 91 -5.06 12.28 -3.30
N VAL A 92 -6.37 12.05 -3.43
CA VAL A 92 -7.31 12.26 -2.33
C VAL A 92 -6.96 11.38 -1.13
N LEU A 93 -6.70 10.08 -1.36
CA LEU A 93 -6.35 9.13 -0.30
C LEU A 93 -5.02 9.49 0.39
N TYR A 94 -4.00 9.85 -0.39
CA TYR A 94 -2.71 10.28 0.13
C TYR A 94 -2.85 11.53 0.99
N ARG A 95 -3.58 12.54 0.50
CA ARG A 95 -3.86 13.77 1.24
C ARG A 95 -4.78 13.55 2.43
N ALA A 96 -5.60 12.50 2.41
CA ALA A 96 -6.41 12.09 3.55
C ALA A 96 -5.58 11.37 4.64
N GLY A 97 -4.28 11.16 4.41
CA GLY A 97 -3.39 10.47 5.36
C GLY A 97 -3.50 8.95 5.32
N VAL A 98 -4.13 8.39 4.28
CA VAL A 98 -4.11 6.94 4.07
C VAL A 98 -2.69 6.54 3.66
N PRO A 99 -2.09 5.50 4.27
CA PRO A 99 -0.72 5.09 4.01
C PRO A 99 -0.60 4.43 2.62
N ILE A 100 -0.66 5.24 1.58
CA ILE A 100 -0.39 4.87 0.21
C ILE A 100 0.84 5.61 -0.31
N SER A 101 1.49 5.06 -1.32
CA SER A 101 2.60 5.73 -1.99
C SER A 101 2.16 7.09 -2.51
N LYS A 102 3.06 8.07 -2.46
CA LYS A 102 2.78 9.42 -2.96
C LYS A 102 2.33 9.33 -4.43
N PRO A 103 1.23 9.98 -4.83
CA PRO A 103 0.78 9.98 -6.22
C PRO A 103 1.89 10.45 -7.15
N GLY A 104 2.09 9.72 -8.25
CA GLY A 104 3.17 9.99 -9.22
C GLY A 104 4.57 9.52 -8.77
N SER A 105 4.75 9.06 -7.52
CA SER A 105 5.93 8.28 -7.20
C SER A 105 5.81 6.93 -7.90
N ARG A 106 6.74 6.62 -8.80
CA ARG A 106 6.88 5.24 -9.29
C ARG A 106 7.33 4.44 -8.07
N TRP A 107 6.51 3.48 -7.65
CA TRP A 107 6.96 2.52 -6.64
C TRP A 107 8.30 1.93 -7.10
N ARG A 108 9.24 1.85 -6.16
CA ARG A 108 10.55 1.23 -6.37
C ARG A 108 10.76 0.26 -5.22
N PRO A 109 11.23 -0.96 -5.49
CA PRO A 109 11.63 -1.86 -4.42
C PRO A 109 12.76 -1.22 -3.61
N SER A 110 12.83 -1.50 -2.32
CA SER A 110 13.99 -1.13 -1.52
C SER A 110 15.26 -1.81 -2.05
N GLU A 111 16.42 -1.23 -1.75
CA GLU A 111 17.70 -1.84 -2.08
C GLU A 111 17.84 -3.24 -1.47
N GLU A 112 17.31 -3.44 -0.26
CA GLU A 112 17.31 -4.72 0.43
C GLU A 112 16.48 -5.77 -0.32
N THR A 113 15.31 -5.40 -0.83
CA THR A 113 14.48 -6.29 -1.65
C THR A 113 15.15 -6.65 -2.97
N VAL A 114 15.78 -5.68 -3.64
CA VAL A 114 16.54 -5.96 -4.86
C VAL A 114 17.68 -6.93 -4.56
N ARG A 115 18.42 -6.71 -3.47
CA ARG A 115 19.50 -7.59 -3.03
C ARG A 115 19.00 -8.99 -2.72
N LEU A 116 17.88 -9.13 -2.00
CA LEU A 116 17.27 -10.43 -1.68
C LEU A 116 16.89 -11.21 -2.94
N VAL A 117 16.24 -10.56 -3.91
CA VAL A 117 15.85 -11.19 -5.18
C VAL A 117 17.08 -11.67 -5.93
N LEU A 118 18.14 -10.85 -6.00
CA LEU A 118 19.39 -11.21 -6.66
C LEU A 118 20.11 -12.35 -5.93
N GLU A 119 20.32 -12.26 -4.63
CA GLU A 119 21.00 -13.30 -3.84
C GLU A 119 20.27 -14.65 -3.93
N THR A 120 18.94 -14.63 -3.90
CA THR A 120 18.12 -15.84 -3.99
C THR A 120 18.17 -16.44 -5.38
N GLY A 121 18.06 -15.61 -6.43
CA GLY A 121 18.15 -16.05 -7.81
C GLY A 121 19.55 -16.56 -8.18
N LEU A 122 20.62 -15.97 -7.62
CA LEU A 122 22.01 -16.30 -7.91
C LEU A 122 22.52 -17.50 -7.10
N ARG A 123 21.86 -17.88 -5.99
CA ARG A 123 22.27 -19.02 -5.13
C ARG A 123 22.52 -20.34 -5.90
N PRO A 124 21.68 -20.74 -6.88
CA PRO A 124 21.95 -21.91 -7.70
C PRO A 124 23.24 -21.80 -8.53
N LEU A 125 23.61 -20.58 -8.96
CA LEU A 125 24.79 -20.37 -9.81
C LEU A 125 26.11 -20.44 -9.04
N THR A 126 26.09 -20.14 -7.75
CA THR A 126 27.28 -20.24 -6.89
C THR A 126 27.66 -21.69 -6.58
N ALA A 127 26.86 -22.68 -6.98
CA ALA A 127 27.02 -24.08 -6.57
C ALA A 127 27.85 -24.95 -7.53
N ALA A 128 27.91 -24.68 -8.85
CA ALA A 128 28.79 -25.37 -9.81
C ALA A 128 28.63 -24.78 -11.22
N ASP A 129 29.60 -25.04 -12.12
CA ASP A 129 29.63 -24.74 -13.56
C ASP A 129 28.24 -24.66 -14.21
N VAL A 130 27.68 -23.46 -14.27
CA VAL A 130 26.39 -23.22 -14.91
C VAL A 130 26.62 -23.13 -16.42
N PRO A 131 26.06 -24.03 -17.23
CA PRO A 131 26.12 -23.93 -18.67
C PRO A 131 25.58 -22.57 -19.13
N PRO A 132 26.12 -21.95 -20.19
CA PRO A 132 25.61 -20.69 -20.73
C PRO A 132 24.11 -20.69 -21.02
N ASP A 133 23.53 -21.85 -21.32
CA ASP A 133 22.10 -22.04 -21.59
C ASP A 133 21.22 -21.84 -20.33
N ASP A 134 21.78 -22.03 -19.14
CA ASP A 134 21.08 -21.86 -17.85
C ASP A 134 21.06 -20.40 -17.38
N PHE A 135 21.76 -19.49 -18.08
CA PHE A 135 21.65 -18.05 -17.82
C PHE A 135 20.22 -17.53 -18.07
N GLN A 136 19.50 -18.12 -19.02
CA GLN A 136 18.10 -17.75 -19.29
C GLN A 136 17.16 -18.14 -18.13
N LEU A 137 17.45 -19.25 -17.45
CA LEU A 137 16.74 -19.67 -16.23
C LEU A 137 16.92 -18.62 -15.13
N LEU A 138 18.15 -18.14 -14.93
CA LEU A 138 18.44 -17.08 -13.96
C LEU A 138 17.65 -15.81 -14.28
N VAL A 139 17.74 -15.31 -15.53
CA VAL A 139 17.07 -14.08 -15.95
C VAL A 139 15.57 -14.19 -15.71
N ARG A 140 14.97 -15.34 -16.02
CA ARG A 140 13.54 -15.60 -15.78
C ARG A 140 13.20 -15.62 -14.29
N ALA A 141 13.99 -16.31 -13.46
CA ALA A 141 13.74 -16.43 -12.03
C ALA A 141 13.84 -15.05 -11.33
N VAL A 142 14.87 -14.27 -11.64
CA VAL A 142 15.02 -12.88 -11.15
C VAL A 142 13.89 -12.00 -11.65
N THR A 143 13.50 -12.11 -12.93
CA THR A 143 12.38 -11.34 -13.49
C THR A 143 11.06 -11.67 -12.78
N LYS A 144 10.80 -12.94 -12.47
CA LYS A 144 9.60 -13.37 -11.73
C LYS A 144 9.62 -12.87 -10.29
N GLY A 145 10.77 -12.92 -9.61
CA GLY A 145 10.96 -12.31 -8.31
C GLY A 145 10.62 -10.81 -8.33
N LEU A 146 11.24 -10.05 -9.24
CA LEU A 146 10.96 -8.61 -9.38
C LEU A 146 9.50 -8.32 -9.76
N GLN A 147 8.88 -9.15 -10.61
CA GLN A 147 7.48 -9.00 -10.99
C GLN A 147 6.54 -9.22 -9.81
N LEU A 148 6.83 -10.20 -8.92
CA LEU A 148 6.07 -10.38 -7.69
C LEU A 148 6.11 -9.10 -6.84
N VAL A 149 7.31 -8.56 -6.62
CA VAL A 149 7.46 -7.36 -5.81
C VAL A 149 6.74 -6.16 -6.46
N ALA A 150 6.86 -6.01 -7.77
CA ALA A 150 6.22 -4.91 -8.50
C ALA A 150 4.69 -4.98 -8.54
N THR A 151 4.12 -6.18 -8.49
CA THR A 151 2.65 -6.36 -8.49
C THR A 151 2.06 -6.33 -7.09
N GLN A 152 2.86 -6.51 -6.04
CA GLN A 152 2.42 -6.55 -4.64
C GLN A 152 3.33 -5.71 -3.73
N PRO A 153 3.42 -4.38 -3.96
CA PRO A 153 4.34 -3.51 -3.24
C PRO A 153 4.07 -3.46 -1.72
N SER A 154 2.80 -3.63 -1.31
CA SER A 154 2.41 -3.64 0.10
C SER A 154 2.91 -4.87 0.86
N MET A 155 3.35 -5.93 0.17
CA MET A 155 3.91 -7.09 0.83
C MET A 155 5.32 -6.85 1.34
N GLU A 156 6.06 -5.83 0.89
CA GLU A 156 7.47 -5.64 1.26
C GLU A 156 7.69 -5.53 2.79
N ASP A 157 6.70 -4.99 3.51
CA ASP A 157 6.71 -4.87 4.97
C ASP A 157 6.13 -6.11 5.70
N ASP A 158 5.64 -7.12 4.98
CA ASP A 158 5.01 -8.31 5.55
C ASP A 158 6.07 -9.34 6.02
N PRO A 159 5.93 -9.95 7.22
CA PRO A 159 6.86 -10.97 7.70
C PRO A 159 7.03 -12.19 6.77
N GLY A 160 6.02 -12.51 5.97
CA GLY A 160 6.01 -13.58 4.98
C GLY A 160 6.62 -13.22 3.63
N PHE A 161 6.95 -11.95 3.40
CA PHE A 161 7.45 -11.43 2.12
C PHE A 161 8.68 -12.18 1.61
N ARG A 162 9.70 -12.30 2.47
CA ARG A 162 10.95 -13.00 2.15
C ARG A 162 10.67 -14.42 1.65
N LYS A 163 9.80 -15.16 2.37
CA LYS A 163 9.44 -16.53 2.02
C LYS A 163 8.67 -16.60 0.69
N ALA A 164 7.83 -15.61 0.40
CA ALA A 164 7.10 -15.54 -0.87
C ALA A 164 8.02 -15.28 -2.07
N VAL A 165 9.00 -14.38 -1.92
CA VAL A 165 10.06 -14.14 -2.91
C VAL A 165 10.88 -15.41 -3.14
N GLU A 166 11.34 -16.04 -2.06
CA GLU A 166 12.12 -17.29 -2.11
C GLU A 166 11.36 -18.41 -2.84
N LEU A 167 10.09 -18.63 -2.49
CA LEU A 167 9.25 -19.66 -3.12
C LEU A 167 8.99 -19.34 -4.60
N THR A 168 8.77 -18.07 -4.95
CA THR A 168 8.51 -17.67 -6.34
C THR A 168 9.74 -17.89 -7.22
N ILE A 169 10.93 -17.58 -6.70
CA ILE A 169 12.19 -17.82 -7.40
C ILE A 169 12.44 -19.33 -7.53
N ALA A 170 12.25 -20.11 -6.46
CA ALA A 170 12.40 -21.56 -6.48
C ALA A 170 11.48 -22.22 -7.52
N ASN A 171 10.19 -21.88 -7.52
CA ASN A 171 9.23 -22.41 -8.50
C ASN A 171 9.61 -22.04 -9.94
N ALA A 172 10.10 -20.82 -10.17
CA ALA A 172 10.53 -20.39 -11.50
C ALA A 172 11.76 -21.17 -12.02
N ILE A 173 12.61 -21.65 -11.11
CA ILE A 173 13.75 -22.52 -11.42
C ILE A 173 13.26 -23.95 -11.70
N ASP A 174 12.39 -24.49 -10.83
CA ASP A 174 11.86 -25.85 -10.97
C ASP A 174 11.03 -26.04 -12.26
N ASP A 175 10.23 -25.04 -12.64
CA ASP A 175 9.47 -25.04 -13.90
C ASP A 175 10.37 -25.13 -15.15
N TYR A 176 11.63 -24.71 -15.04
CA TYR A 176 12.58 -24.76 -16.15
C TYR A 176 13.34 -26.08 -16.22
N THR A 177 13.75 -26.64 -15.07
CA THR A 177 14.45 -27.94 -15.02
C THR A 177 13.56 -29.08 -15.52
N LEU A 178 12.23 -28.91 -15.48
CA LEU A 178 11.25 -29.83 -16.05
C LEU A 178 11.06 -29.72 -17.57
N SER A 179 11.76 -28.82 -18.27
CA SER A 179 11.67 -28.73 -19.73
C SER A 179 12.60 -29.78 -20.38
N PRO A 180 12.05 -30.83 -21.02
CA PRO A 180 12.79 -32.03 -21.43
C PRO A 180 13.53 -31.81 -22.75
N ALA A 181 14.56 -30.96 -22.73
CA ALA A 181 15.39 -30.70 -23.90
C ALA A 181 16.59 -31.65 -24.04
N GLN A 182 16.75 -32.68 -23.20
CA GLN A 182 17.95 -33.56 -23.22
C GLN A 182 17.66 -35.06 -23.02
N SER A 183 16.53 -35.56 -23.51
CA SER A 183 16.31 -37.01 -23.69
C SER A 183 16.31 -37.40 -25.16
N ALA A 184 17.22 -36.83 -25.95
CA ALA A 184 17.46 -37.17 -27.35
C ALA A 184 18.95 -37.46 -27.58
#